data_AF-A0A941J3U0-F1
#
_entry.id   AF-A0A941J3U0-F1
#
_cell.length_a   1.000
_cell.length_b   1.000
_cell.length_c   1.000
_cell.angle_alpha   90.00
_cell.angle_beta   90.00
_cell.angle_gamma   90.00
#
_symmetry.space_group_name_H-M   'P 1'
#
loop_
_entity.id
_entity.type
_entity.pdbx_description
1 polymer ?
#
loop_
_entity_poly.entity_id
_entity_poly.type
_entity_poly.pdbx_seq_one_letter_code
_entity_poly.pdbx_strand_id
1 'polypeptide(L)'
;MDSKVLDEINLATAIGYDYVDKTHFEAIAVTPLYYPDKTIKNITYKSKSSLSKDVRDEMNQQSERPIFSGKLEVVLYEKGLRNKGYSI
;
A
#
# COMPACT_ATOMS: atom_id res chain seq x y z
N MET A 1 9.82 4.02 -18.44
CA MET A 1 9.32 3.02 -17.48
C MET A 1 9.30 1.71 -18.22
N ASP A 2 10.11 0.75 -17.79
CA ASP A 2 10.12 -0.57 -18.42
C ASP A 2 8.84 -1.32 -18.04
N SER A 3 8.29 -2.09 -18.98
CA SER A 3 7.18 -2.99 -18.69
C SER A 3 7.56 -3.96 -17.59
N LYS A 4 6.63 -4.23 -16.68
CA LYS A 4 6.78 -5.24 -15.63
C LYS A 4 5.85 -6.40 -15.91
N VAL A 5 6.33 -7.62 -15.67
CA VAL A 5 5.50 -8.82 -15.72
C VAL A 5 4.59 -8.81 -14.51
N LEU A 6 3.28 -9.01 -14.70
CA LEU A 6 2.30 -8.96 -13.61
C LEU A 6 2.59 -10.00 -12.52
N ASP A 7 3.14 -11.15 -12.90
CA ASP A 7 3.51 -12.22 -11.97
C ASP A 7 4.73 -11.89 -11.11
N GLU A 8 5.48 -10.83 -11.41
CA GLU A 8 6.68 -10.43 -10.67
C GLU A 8 6.43 -9.28 -9.68
N ILE A 9 5.21 -8.75 -9.64
CA ILE A 9 4.86 -7.59 -8.82
C ILE A 9 3.56 -7.84 -8.05
N ASN A 10 3.39 -7.11 -6.95
CA ASN A 10 2.12 -7.01 -6.27
C ASN A 10 1.45 -5.69 -6.65
N LEU A 11 0.23 -5.74 -7.18
CA LEU A 11 -0.55 -4.53 -7.48
C LEU A 11 -1.48 -4.22 -6.30
N ALA A 12 -1.24 -3.10 -5.64
CA ALA A 12 -2.16 -2.59 -4.63
C ALA A 12 -3.47 -2.18 -5.29
N THR A 13 -4.58 -2.64 -4.72
CA THR A 13 -5.95 -2.30 -5.16
C THR A 13 -6.64 -1.34 -4.21
N ALA A 14 -6.29 -1.42 -2.92
CA ALA A 14 -6.73 -0.46 -1.93
C ALA A 14 -5.57 -0.03 -1.03
N ILE A 15 -5.63 1.20 -0.54
CA ILE A 15 -4.78 1.67 0.54
C ILE A 15 -5.60 2.53 1.51
N GLY A 16 -5.42 2.28 2.81
CA GLY A 16 -6.01 3.05 3.90
C GLY A 16 -4.92 3.78 4.67
N TYR A 17 -5.22 4.99 5.13
CA TYR A 17 -4.33 5.82 5.94
C TYR A 17 -5.02 6.29 7.22
N ASP A 18 -4.38 6.02 8.35
CA ASP A 18 -4.83 6.42 9.69
C ASP A 18 -3.84 7.36 10.35
N TYR A 19 -4.36 8.33 11.11
CA TYR A 19 -3.56 9.28 11.85
C TYR A 19 -2.97 8.60 13.08
N VAL A 20 -1.68 8.84 13.33
CA VAL A 20 -1.05 8.34 14.55
C VAL A 20 -0.65 9.48 15.48
N ASP A 21 0.18 10.40 15.00
CA ASP A 21 0.67 11.55 15.77
C ASP A 21 1.04 12.69 14.82
N LYS A 22 1.60 13.81 15.28
CA LYS A 22 1.84 15.01 14.43
C LYS A 22 2.81 14.79 13.27
N THR A 23 3.63 13.74 13.32
CA THR A 23 4.68 13.50 12.32
C THR A 23 4.48 12.19 11.58
N HIS A 24 3.64 11.28 12.08
CA HIS A 24 3.45 9.96 11.49
C HIS A 24 2.00 9.65 11.13
N PHE A 25 1.86 8.84 10.11
CA PHE A 25 0.63 8.15 9.76
C PHE A 25 0.92 6.65 9.67
N GLU A 26 -0.14 5.86 9.74
CA GLU A 26 -0.12 4.45 9.44
C GLU A 26 -0.79 4.22 8.09
N ALA A 27 -0.23 3.34 7.28
CA ALA A 27 -0.83 2.93 6.02
C ALA A 27 -1.02 1.42 5.99
N ILE A 28 -2.12 0.99 5.38
CA ILE A 28 -2.42 -0.42 5.11
C ILE A 28 -2.71 -0.57 3.62
N ALA A 29 -1.86 -1.31 2.90
CA ALA A 29 -2.06 -1.62 1.49
C ALA A 29 -2.63 -3.03 1.32
N VAL A 30 -3.57 -3.20 0.39
CA VAL A 30 -4.19 -4.48 0.05
C VAL A 30 -3.81 -4.88 -1.37
N THR A 31 -3.22 -6.07 -1.50
CA THR A 31 -2.85 -6.65 -2.80
C THR A 31 -3.54 -8.01 -2.98
N PRO A 32 -4.29 -8.23 -4.07
CA PRO A 32 -4.81 -9.55 -4.39
C PRO A 32 -3.70 -10.43 -4.95
N LEU A 33 -3.57 -11.65 -4.40
CA LEU A 33 -2.73 -12.71 -4.93
C LEU A 33 -3.60 -13.72 -5.66
N TYR A 34 -3.31 -13.91 -6.94
CA TYR A 34 -4.03 -14.83 -7.83
C TYR A 34 -3.29 -16.16 -7.88
N TYR A 35 -4.00 -17.25 -7.58
CA TYR A 35 -3.45 -18.60 -7.61
C TYR A 35 -3.83 -19.34 -8.90
N PRO A 36 -3.06 -20.40 -9.29
CA PRO A 36 -3.37 -21.19 -10.48
C PRO A 36 -4.76 -21.85 -10.47
N ASP A 37 -5.30 -22.13 -9.28
CA ASP A 37 -6.65 -22.67 -9.08
C ASP A 37 -7.77 -21.62 -9.17
N LYS A 38 -7.42 -20.39 -9.59
CA LYS A 38 -8.29 -19.21 -9.69
C LYS A 38 -8.79 -18.66 -8.36
N THR A 39 -8.28 -19.13 -7.23
CA THR A 39 -8.56 -18.49 -5.95
C THR A 39 -7.82 -17.16 -5.84
N ILE A 40 -8.44 -16.21 -5.14
CA ILE A 40 -7.86 -14.90 -4.86
C ILE A 40 -7.73 -14.78 -3.35
N LYS A 41 -6.53 -14.47 -2.85
CA LYS A 41 -6.31 -14.10 -1.45
C LYS A 41 -5.82 -12.68 -1.37
N ASN A 42 -6.43 -11.89 -0.50
CA ASN A 42 -5.97 -10.54 -0.22
C ASN A 42 -4.88 -10.60 0.84
N ILE A 43 -3.72 -10.05 0.52
CA ILE A 43 -2.61 -9.85 1.45
C ILE A 43 -2.60 -8.38 1.85
N THR A 44 -2.39 -8.13 3.15
CA THR A 44 -2.29 -6.79 3.70
C THR A 44 -0.88 -6.52 4.19
N TYR A 45 -0.34 -5.37 3.81
CA TYR A 45 0.93 -4.87 4.31
C TYR A 45 0.67 -3.60 5.11
N LYS A 46 1.36 -3.45 6.24
CA LYS A 46 1.16 -2.33 7.15
C LYS A 46 2.51 -1.70 7.51
N SER A 47 2.56 -0.37 7.49
CA SER A 47 3.73 0.38 7.91
C SER A 47 3.31 1.71 8.52
N LYS A 48 4.12 2.23 9.44
CA LYS A 48 3.96 3.55 10.06
C LYS A 48 5.20 4.37 9.75
N SER A 49 5.03 5.49 9.05
CA SER A 49 6.13 6.44 8.83
C SER A 49 5.60 7.86 8.66
N SER A 50 6.53 8.80 8.52
CA SER A 50 6.27 10.20 8.17
C SER A 50 6.23 10.43 6.65
N LEU A 51 6.79 9.51 5.86
CA LEU A 51 6.93 9.63 4.41
C LEU A 51 6.30 8.44 3.69
N SER A 52 5.49 8.70 2.65
CA SER A 52 4.89 7.65 1.80
C SER A 52 5.95 6.74 1.14
N LYS A 53 7.15 7.26 0.88
CA LYS A 53 8.27 6.47 0.33
C LYS A 53 8.73 5.41 1.33
N ASP A 54 8.97 5.81 2.58
CA ASP A 54 9.42 4.90 3.64
C ASP A 54 8.35 3.84 3.92
N VAL A 55 7.08 4.23 3.93
CA VAL A 55 5.96 3.29 4.01
C VAL A 55 6.04 2.21 2.93
N ARG A 56 6.24 2.62 1.67
CA ARG A 56 6.34 1.66 0.56
C ARG A 56 7.60 0.80 0.68
N ASP A 57 8.73 1.38 1.07
CA ASP A 57 9.99 0.66 1.21
C ASP A 57 9.91 -0.38 2.34
N GLU A 58 9.27 -0.06 3.47
CA GLU A 58 9.00 -1.00 4.57
C GLU A 58 7.99 -2.08 4.18
N MET A 59 6.91 -1.74 3.49
CA MET A 59 5.94 -2.73 2.98
C MET A 59 6.60 -3.69 1.98
N ASN A 60 7.52 -3.19 1.14
CA ASN A 60 8.29 -4.02 0.22
C ASN A 60 9.22 -4.99 0.95
N GLN A 61 9.76 -4.64 2.12
CA GLN A 61 10.54 -5.56 2.94
C GLN A 61 9.69 -6.70 3.54
N GLN A 62 8.38 -6.49 3.67
CA GLN A 62 7.42 -7.49 4.17
C GLN A 62 6.90 -8.41 3.05
N SER A 63 7.23 -8.12 1.79
CA SER A 63 6.65 -8.76 0.62
C SER A 63 7.70 -9.53 -0.17
N GLU A 64 7.32 -10.69 -0.71
CA GLU A 64 8.18 -11.46 -1.62
C GLU A 64 8.40 -10.76 -2.97
N ARG A 65 7.47 -9.89 -3.35
CA ARG A 65 7.47 -9.15 -4.62
C ARG A 65 7.25 -7.66 -4.37
N PRO A 66 7.86 -6.76 -5.15
CA PRO A 66 7.66 -5.33 -4.97
C PRO A 66 6.20 -4.93 -5.21
N ILE A 67 5.70 -4.03 -4.37
CA ILE A 67 4.35 -3.49 -4.38
C ILE A 67 4.32 -2.22 -5.24
N PHE A 68 3.37 -2.18 -6.16
CA PHE A 68 3.12 -1.07 -7.08
C PHE A 68 1.67 -0.56 -6.95
N SER A 69 1.48 0.75 -7.08
CA SER A 69 0.18 1.43 -6.97
C SER A 69 -0.54 1.63 -8.32
N GLY A 70 -0.10 0.96 -9.38
CA GLY A 70 -0.60 1.15 -10.75
C GLY A 70 -2.06 0.72 -10.99
N LYS A 71 -2.70 0.09 -10.01
CA LYS A 71 -4.10 -0.38 -10.06
C LYS A 71 -4.87 -0.03 -8.79
N LEU A 72 -4.56 1.10 -8.15
CA LEU A 72 -5.36 1.57 -7.01
C LEU A 72 -6.78 1.88 -7.48
N GLU A 73 -7.74 1.21 -6.85
CA GLU A 73 -9.18 1.38 -7.08
C GLU A 73 -9.82 2.21 -5.97
N VAL A 74 -9.31 2.07 -4.73
CA VAL A 74 -9.80 2.79 -3.55
C VAL A 74 -8.64 3.35 -2.75
N VAL A 75 -8.78 4.60 -2.33
CA VAL A 75 -7.90 5.23 -1.35
C VAL A 75 -8.77 5.80 -0.23
N LEU A 76 -8.55 5.34 1.00
CA LEU A 76 -9.29 5.78 2.17
C LEU A 76 -8.36 6.57 3.10
N TYR A 77 -8.80 7.77 3.45
CA TYR A 77 -8.11 8.62 4.42
C TYR A 77 -8.99 8.83 5.64
N GLU A 78 -8.44 8.61 6.83
CA GLU A 78 -9.08 9.06 8.06
C GLU A 78 -9.33 10.58 7.99
N LYS A 79 -10.51 11.01 8.43
CA LYS A 79 -10.94 12.41 8.35
C LYS A 79 -9.96 13.38 9.03
N GLY A 80 -9.29 12.95 10.11
CA GLY A 80 -8.34 13.76 10.87
C GLY A 80 -7.01 14.03 10.17
N LEU A 81 -6.68 13.25 9.14
CA LEU A 81 -5.37 13.25 8.46
C LEU A 81 -5.22 14.46 7.52
N ARG A 82 -6.27 14.79 6.76
CA ARG A 82 -6.27 15.87 5.76
C ARG A 82 -6.13 17.28 6.38
N ASN A 83 -6.62 17.46 7.60
CA ASN A 83 -6.56 18.75 8.30
C ASN A 83 -5.16 19.08 8.86
N LYS A 84 -4.21 18.15 8.77
CA LYS A 84 -2.89 18.25 9.40
C LYS A 84 -1.74 18.38 8.41
N GLY A 85 -2.03 18.52 7.12
CA GLY A 85 -1.03 18.89 6.10
C GLY A 85 -0.14 17.75 5.62
N TYR A 86 -0.52 16.49 5.84
CA TYR A 86 0.19 15.35 5.23
C TYR A 86 0.08 15.39 3.71
N SER A 87 1.21 15.31 3.03
CA SER A 87 1.30 15.04 1.59
C SER A 87 1.46 13.53 1.43
N ILE A 88 0.37 12.85 1.10
CA ILE A 88 0.25 11.39 1.09
C ILE A 88 0.27 10.89 -0.35
#